data_AF-A0A7H8MYR6-F1
#
_entry.id   AF-A0A7H8MYR6-F1
#
_cell.length_a   1.000
_cell.length_b   1.000
_cell.length_c   1.000
_cell.angle_alpha   90.00
_cell.angle_beta   90.00
_cell.angle_gamma   90.00
#
_symmetry.space_group_name_H-M   'P 1'
#
loop_
_entity.id
_entity.type
_entity.pdbx_description
1 polymer ?
#
loop_
_entity_poly.entity_id
_entity_poly.type
_entity_poly.pdbx_seq_one_letter_code
_entity_poly.pdbx_strand_id
1 'polypeptide(L)' 'MWALTRRAAHPTSPFAELVRIESDPAYRALFCAELDAALEERLATRIAVVDEIEAAAERLKALIRNGERDHGRAA' A
#
# COMPACT_ATOMS: atom_id res chain seq x y z
N MET A 1 -7.77 17.56 9.56
CA MET A 1 -7.65 16.38 8.69
C MET A 1 -8.52 16.64 7.47
N TRP A 2 -7.93 17.15 6.38
CA TRP A 2 -8.67 17.51 5.18
C TRP A 2 -8.75 16.28 4.27
N ALA A 3 -9.93 15.66 4.24
CA ALA A 3 -10.21 14.57 3.32
C ALA A 3 -10.05 15.07 1.88
N LEU A 4 -9.29 14.32 1.08
CA LEU A 4 -9.09 14.52 -0.35
C LEU A 4 -10.44 14.49 -1.07
N THR A 5 -11.13 15.62 -1.12
CA THR A 5 -12.30 15.78 -1.99
C THR A 5 -11.78 15.70 -3.41
N ARG A 6 -11.99 14.53 -4.03
CA ARG A 6 -11.68 14.27 -5.43
C ARG A 6 -12.43 15.31 -6.26
N ARG A 7 -11.76 16.40 -6.62
CA ARG A 7 -12.33 17.44 -7.48
C ARG A 7 -12.65 16.75 -8.79
N ALA A 8 -13.93 16.74 -9.18
CA ALA A 8 -14.33 16.19 -10.47
C ALA A 8 -13.64 17.00 -11.56
N ALA A 9 -12.54 16.46 -12.11
CA ALA A 9 -11.89 17.02 -13.27
C ALA A 9 -12.85 16.86 -14.45
N HIS A 10 -13.37 17.98 -14.95
CA HIS A 10 -13.96 18.00 -16.28
C HIS A 10 -12.96 17.42 -17.27
N PRO A 11 -13.38 16.70 -18.33
CA PRO A 11 -12.46 16.14 -19.29
C PRO A 11 -11.82 17.29 -20.08
N THR A 12 -10.73 17.83 -19.54
CA THR A 12 -9.71 18.53 -20.32
C THR A 12 -9.22 17.57 -21.39
N SER A 13 -8.96 18.10 -22.58
CA SER A 13 -8.38 17.39 -23.74
C SER A 13 -7.49 16.21 -23.32
N PRO A 14 -7.53 15.07 -24.03
CA PRO A 14 -6.60 13.97 -23.77
C PRO A 14 -5.17 14.52 -23.61
N PHE A 15 -4.47 14.05 -22.57
CA PHE A 15 -3.12 14.46 -22.20
C PHE A 15 -2.92 15.89 -21.70
N ALA A 16 -3.96 16.68 -21.44
CA ALA A 16 -3.80 18.03 -20.89
C ALA A 16 -3.00 18.06 -19.58
N GLU A 17 -3.15 17.01 -18.76
CA GLU A 17 -2.36 16.86 -17.54
C GLU A 17 -0.87 16.63 -17.85
N LEU A 18 -0.54 15.79 -18.85
CA LEU A 18 0.84 15.59 -19.28
C LEU A 18 1.46 16.89 -19.81
N VAL A 19 0.71 17.64 -20.63
CA VAL A 19 1.16 18.95 -21.13
C VAL A 19 1.44 19.92 -19.97
N ARG A 20 0.61 19.90 -18.94
CA ARG A 20 0.80 20.75 -17.74
C ARG A 20 2.02 20.32 -16.93
N ILE A 21 2.23 19.03 -16.74
CA ILE A 21 3.43 18.48 -16.06
C ILE A 21 4.70 18.84 -16.85
N GLU A 22 4.66 18.81 -18.17
CA GLU A 22 5.81 19.16 -19.01
C GLU A 22 6.11 20.66 -18.96
N SER A 23 5.06 21.49 -19.07
CA SER A 23 5.19 22.94 -19.29
C SER A 23 5.39 23.76 -18.01
N ASP A 24 4.95 23.27 -16.85
CA ASP A 24 5.02 23.99 -15.57
C ASP A 24 5.92 23.23 -14.56
N PRO A 25 7.16 23.71 -14.32
CA PRO A 25 8.09 23.07 -13.39
C PRO A 25 7.62 23.04 -11.93
N ALA A 26 6.87 24.06 -11.49
CA ALA A 26 6.35 24.11 -10.12
C ALA A 26 5.23 23.09 -9.95
N TYR A 27 4.34 22.99 -10.94
CA TYR A 27 3.30 21.97 -10.96
C TYR A 27 3.91 20.56 -11.02
N ARG A 28 4.93 20.35 -11.85
CA ARG A 28 5.64 19.07 -11.92
C ARG A 28 6.23 18.65 -10.57
N ALA A 29 6.88 19.58 -9.87
CA ALA A 29 7.47 19.29 -8.57
C ALA A 29 6.40 18.89 -7.54
N LEU A 30 5.26 19.61 -7.51
CA LEU A 30 4.13 19.27 -6.65
C LEU A 30 3.54 17.90 -7.01
N PHE A 31 3.29 17.65 -8.29
CA PHE A 31 2.74 16.37 -8.77
C PHE A 31 3.64 15.19 -8.38
N CYS A 32 4.95 15.31 -8.57
CA CYS A 32 5.90 14.26 -8.17
C CYS A 32 5.89 14.03 -6.66
N ALA A 33 5.89 15.08 -5.84
CA ALA A 33 5.84 14.95 -4.38
C ALA A 33 4.55 14.27 -3.90
N GLU A 34 3.40 14.61 -4.49
CA GLU A 34 2.12 13.97 -4.18
C GLU A 34 2.09 12.50 -4.63
N LEU A 35 2.66 12.19 -5.80
CA LEU A 35 2.77 10.82 -6.30
C LEU A 35 3.67 9.97 -5.40
N ASP A 36 4.83 10.48 -5.00
CA ASP A 36 5.76 9.79 -4.12
C ASP A 36 5.09 9.49 -2.76
N ALA A 37 4.42 10.48 -2.16
CA ALA A 37 3.67 10.29 -0.92
C ALA A 37 2.58 9.20 -1.04
N ALA A 38 1.83 9.19 -2.15
CA ALA A 38 0.81 8.17 -2.39
C ALA A 38 1.40 6.76 -2.59
N LEU A 39 2.57 6.68 -3.23
CA LEU A 39 3.30 5.42 -3.39
C LEU A 39 3.84 4.91 -2.06
N GLU A 40 4.42 5.79 -1.24
CA GLU A 40 4.91 5.47 0.10
C GLU A 40 3.78 4.98 1.02
N GLU A 41 2.64 5.68 1.04
CA GLU A 41 1.47 5.26 1.82
C GLU A 41 0.98 3.86 1.41
N ARG A 42 0.90 3.62 0.10
CA ARG A 42 0.50 2.32 -0.44
C ARG A 42 1.52 1.22 -0.12
N LEU A 43 2.81 1.53 -0.17
CA LEU A 43 3.87 0.60 0.18
C LEU A 43 3.81 0.24 1.66
N ALA A 44 3.69 1.24 2.55
CA ALA A 44 3.56 1.02 3.99
C ALA A 44 2.36 0.12 4.31
N THR A 45 1.22 0.36 3.67
CA THR A 45 0.03 -0.49 3.80
C THR A 45 0.30 -1.93 3.39
N ARG A 46 1.02 -2.15 2.27
CA ARG A 46 1.35 -3.50 1.79
C ARG A 46 2.33 -4.21 2.71
N ILE A 47 3.32 -3.50 3.24
CA ILE A 47 4.28 -4.06 4.20
C ILE A 47 3.54 -4.53 5.45
N ALA A 48 2.67 -3.70 6.03
CA ALA A 48 1.88 -4.07 7.20
C ALA A 48 1.04 -5.35 6.96
N VAL A 49 0.40 -5.47 5.79
CA VAL A 49 -0.35 -6.69 5.42
C VAL A 49 0.56 -7.91 5.32
N VAL A 50 1.75 -7.79 4.74
CA VAL A 50 2.71 -8.89 4.64
C VAL A 50 3.17 -9.33 6.04
N ASP A 51 3.53 -8.37 6.90
CA ASP A 51 3.95 -8.65 8.28
C ASP A 51 2.86 -9.41 9.05
N GLU A 52 1.59 -9.02 8.89
CA GLU A 52 0.44 -9.70 9.50
C GLU A 52 0.29 -11.14 8.99
N ILE A 53 0.45 -11.36 7.68
CA ILE A 53 0.37 -12.69 7.06
C ILE A 53 1.50 -13.57 7.57
N GLU A 54 2.73 -13.07 7.61
CA GLU A 54 3.89 -13.80 8.12
C GLU A 54 3.70 -14.17 9.59
N ALA A 55 3.24 -13.23 10.42
CA ALA A 55 2.92 -13.50 11.82
C ALA A 55 1.81 -14.54 11.98
N ALA A 56 0.80 -14.54 11.12
CA ALA A 56 -0.26 -15.56 11.13
C ALA A 56 0.26 -16.93 10.70
N ALA A 57 1.12 -16.98 9.68
CA ALA A 57 1.76 -18.21 9.23
C ALA A 57 2.65 -18.82 10.32
N GLU A 58 3.44 -18.02 11.03
CA GLU A 58 4.26 -18.51 12.14
C GLU A 58 3.41 -19.04 13.31
N ARG A 59 2.31 -18.36 13.64
CA ARG A 59 1.33 -18.86 14.62
C ARG A 59 0.75 -20.21 14.20
N LEU A 60 0.37 -20.37 12.94
CA LEU A 60 -0.14 -21.64 12.41
C LEU A 60 0.91 -22.76 12.49
N LYS A 61 2.15 -22.49 12.06
CA LYS A 61 3.26 -23.45 12.16
C LYS A 61 3.53 -23.87 13.61
N ALA A 62 3.39 -22.96 14.58
CA ALA A 62 3.56 -23.28 15.99
C ALA A 62 2.45 -24.20 16.51
N LEU A 63 1.19 -23.95 16.11
CA LEU A 63 0.05 -24.80 16.47
C LEU A 63 0.21 -26.21 15.92
N ILE A 64 0.61 -26.36 14.65
CA ILE A 64 0.86 -27.67 14.02
C ILE A 64 1.93 -28.44 14.81
N ARG A 65 3.08 -27.81 15.09
CA ARG A 65 4.20 -28.41 15.84
C ARG A 65 3.83 -28.80 17.27
N ASN A 66 2.91 -28.08 17.91
CA ASN A 66 2.46 -28.41 19.26
C ASN A 66 1.44 -29.55 19.26
N GLY A 67 0.50 -29.55 18.30
CA GLY A 67 -0.45 -30.64 18.14
C GLY A 67 0.22 -31.98 17.85
N GLU A 68 1.25 -32.01 16.99
CA GLU A 68 2.05 -33.22 16.73
C GLU A 68 2.74 -33.76 18.00
N ARG A 69 3.22 -32.86 18.88
CA ARG A 69 3.86 -33.26 20.15
C ARG A 69 2.86 -33.81 21.17
N ASP A 70 1.65 -33.25 21.22
CA ASP A 70 0.60 -33.73 22.12
C ASP A 70 0.04 -35.09 21.67
N HIS A 71 -0.08 -35.33 20.36
CA HIS A 71 -0.49 -36.63 19.81
C HIS A 71 0.57 -37.73 19.94
N GLY A 72 1.87 -37.39 19.87
CA GLY A 72 2.96 -38.35 20.07
C GLY A 72 3.22 -38.76 21.52
N ARG A 73 2.68 -38.02 22.50
CA ARG A 73 2.79 -38.35 23.94
C ARG A 73 1.65 -39.22 24.47
N ALA A 74 0.56 -39.33 23.71
CA ALA A 74 -0.64 -40.08 24.05
C ALA A 74 -0.67 -41.52 23.50
N ALA A 75 0.42 -41.98 22.87
CA ALA A 75 0.62 -43.33 22.35
C ALA A 75 1.81 -44.00 23.05
#